data_AF-A0A679HDG7-F1
#
_entry.id   AF-A0A679HDG7-F1
#
_cell.length_a   1.000
_cell.length_b   1.000
_cell.length_c   1.000
_cell.angle_alpha   90.00
_cell.angle_beta   90.00
_cell.angle_gamma   90.00
#
_symmetry.space_group_name_H-M   'P 1'
#
loop_
_entity.id
_entity.type
_entity.pdbx_description
1 polymer ?
#
loop_
_entity_poly.entity_id
_entity_poly.type
_entity_poly.pdbx_seq_one_letter_code
_entity_poly.pdbx_strand_id
1 'polypeptide(L)'
;MRTYKERLSEYVETIFRKYSNPGLHICDIATGGGKSYTIGKLTCEYYPQHFDRIVILCVQNKLVEGMNREIEQFVNTKHSLIKSTDILIIEKNADVIKKAIENGSFQELIDQLEYNIGALPNNNVRDLTYGCNRIKKTFEGVKNLICTQGNNNNELISNQITEAEFRLRNDVRNFFEVYKKHLKQTKNRKNIDINYLLKTFPALAKAYPQVDYKRKRVLLMTVHKAMYGIDPIVTEKISLHNITEKDQRTLVLFDESDQAAIAMRNTIIEQAIENSGGNKCFAKGYNGYLQYK
;
A
#
# COMPACT_ATOMS: atom_id res chain seq x y z
N MET A 1 35.46 -8.26 26.30
CA MET A 1 35.89 -7.32 25.23
C MET A 1 34.88 -7.42 24.09
N ARG A 2 34.28 -6.32 23.63
CA ARG A 2 33.39 -6.35 22.45
C ARG A 2 34.21 -6.60 21.19
N THR A 3 33.70 -7.44 20.29
CA THR A 3 34.33 -7.73 19.01
C THR A 3 34.29 -6.50 18.09
N TYR A 4 35.18 -6.44 17.09
CA TYR A 4 35.15 -5.36 16.09
C TYR A 4 33.80 -5.27 15.36
N LYS A 5 33.13 -6.41 15.14
CA LYS A 5 31.80 -6.48 14.52
C LYS A 5 30.73 -5.83 15.41
N GLU A 6 30.75 -6.10 16.72
CA GLU A 6 29.83 -5.47 17.68
C GLU A 6 30.06 -3.97 17.77
N ARG A 7 31.32 -3.52 17.80
CA ARG A 7 31.66 -2.09 17.81
C ARG A 7 31.18 -1.38 16.55
N LEU A 8 31.34 -2.00 15.38
CA LEU A 8 30.84 -1.45 14.11
C LEU A 8 29.31 -1.35 14.12
N SER A 9 28.62 -2.40 14.59
CA SER A 9 27.16 -2.41 14.71
C SER A 9 26.65 -1.28 15.60
N GLU A 10 27.27 -1.08 16.77
CA GLU A 10 26.92 0.01 17.70
C GLU A 10 27.17 1.40 17.10
N TYR A 11 28.27 1.55 16.36
CA TYR A 11 28.58 2.80 15.67
C TYR A 11 27.53 3.13 14.60
N VAL A 12 27.18 2.14 13.77
CA VAL A 12 26.14 2.27 12.74
C VAL A 12 24.78 2.59 13.39
N GLU A 13 24.40 1.88 14.45
CA GLU A 13 23.18 2.17 15.19
C GLU A 13 23.14 3.61 15.74
N THR A 14 24.28 4.10 16.25
CA THR A 14 24.41 5.49 16.74
C THR A 14 24.18 6.51 15.63
N ILE A 15 24.63 6.24 14.40
CA ILE A 15 24.36 7.11 13.24
C ILE A 15 22.86 7.13 12.94
N PHE A 16 22.24 5.96 12.78
CA PHE A 16 20.82 5.87 12.41
C PHE A 16 19.88 6.43 13.49
N ARG A 17 20.23 6.33 14.78
CA ARG A 17 19.47 6.99 15.86
C ARG A 17 19.36 8.51 15.70
N LYS A 18 20.31 9.16 15.02
CA LYS A 18 20.25 10.61 14.72
C LYS A 18 19.11 10.99 13.79
N TYR A 19 18.51 10.03 13.07
CA TYR A 19 17.36 10.28 12.19
C TYR A 19 16.11 10.71 12.96
N SER A 20 16.10 10.55 14.28
CA SER A 20 15.08 11.13 15.17
C SER A 20 15.05 12.67 15.13
N ASN A 21 16.14 13.31 14.73
CA ASN A 21 16.19 14.77 14.57
C ASN A 21 15.55 15.19 13.24
N PRO A 22 14.70 16.22 13.22
CA PRO A 22 14.11 16.73 11.98
C PRO A 22 15.18 17.15 10.95
N GLY A 23 14.97 16.79 9.68
CA GLY A 23 15.84 17.19 8.58
C GLY A 23 16.10 16.07 7.57
N LEU A 24 16.85 16.42 6.51
CA LEU A 24 17.35 15.44 5.55
C LEU A 24 18.68 14.88 6.07
N HIS A 25 18.73 13.57 6.26
CA HIS A 25 19.94 12.85 6.64
C HIS A 25 20.41 12.02 5.44
N ILE A 26 21.66 12.20 5.03
CA ILE A 26 22.29 11.39 3.98
C ILE A 26 23.37 10.57 4.66
N CYS A 27 23.31 9.26 4.47
CA CYS A 27 24.26 8.33 5.07
C CYS A 27 24.81 7.40 3.99
N ASP A 28 26.09 7.56 3.70
CA ASP A 28 26.83 6.68 2.81
C ASP A 28 27.53 5.59 3.63
N ILE A 29 26.89 4.43 3.72
CA ILE A 29 27.46 3.23 4.33
C ILE A 29 27.53 2.15 3.24
N ALA A 30 28.66 1.46 3.14
CA ALA A 30 28.87 0.39 2.19
C ALA A 30 27.86 -0.78 2.37
N THR A 31 27.57 -1.48 1.28
CA THR A 31 26.79 -2.73 1.31
C THR A 31 27.48 -3.75 2.21
N GLY A 32 26.69 -4.49 3.02
CA GLY A 32 27.23 -5.39 4.05
C GLY A 32 27.58 -4.71 5.38
N GLY A 33 27.53 -3.37 5.46
CA GLY A 33 27.77 -2.61 6.70
C GLY A 33 26.65 -2.66 7.74
N GLY A 34 25.69 -3.58 7.62
CA GLY A 34 24.59 -3.74 8.59
C GLY A 34 23.46 -2.71 8.49
N LYS A 35 23.34 -1.98 7.37
CA LYS A 35 22.27 -0.98 7.13
C LYS A 35 20.87 -1.55 7.35
N SER A 36 20.49 -2.57 6.58
CA SER A 36 19.13 -3.13 6.59
C SER A 36 18.77 -3.74 7.96
N TYR A 37 19.70 -4.46 8.57
CA TYR A 37 19.58 -4.98 9.94
C TYR A 37 19.30 -3.85 10.95
N THR A 38 20.10 -2.78 10.89
CA THR A 38 19.97 -1.63 11.82
C THR A 38 18.65 -0.89 11.61
N ILE A 39 18.25 -0.68 10.36
CA ILE A 39 16.95 -0.08 10.03
C ILE A 39 15.81 -0.96 10.54
N GLY A 40 15.86 -2.27 10.32
CA GLY A 40 14.86 -3.23 10.81
C GLY A 40 14.71 -3.19 12.33
N LYS A 41 15.85 -3.23 13.05
CA LYS A 41 15.89 -3.11 14.51
C LYS A 41 15.31 -1.79 15.00
N LEU A 42 15.79 -0.66 14.49
CA LEU A 42 15.36 0.66 14.95
C LEU A 42 13.90 0.96 14.58
N THR A 43 13.40 0.42 13.46
CA THR A 43 11.98 0.49 13.08
C THR A 43 11.08 -0.16 14.12
N CYS A 44 11.56 -1.22 14.79
CA CYS A 44 10.80 -1.90 15.84
C CYS A 44 11.03 -1.30 17.23
N GLU A 45 12.26 -0.96 17.58
CA GLU A 45 12.66 -0.70 18.98
C GLU A 45 12.80 0.78 19.34
N TYR A 46 13.04 1.67 18.36
CA TYR A 46 13.47 3.05 18.62
C TYR A 46 12.64 4.13 17.92
N TYR A 47 12.54 4.11 16.59
CA TYR A 47 11.77 5.09 15.81
C TYR A 47 10.29 5.21 16.24
N PRO A 48 9.60 4.15 16.70
CA PRO A 48 8.27 4.26 17.28
C PRO A 48 8.17 5.15 18.53
N GLN A 49 9.26 5.61 19.13
CA GLN A 49 9.20 6.59 20.23
C GLN A 49 9.15 8.04 19.70
N HIS A 50 9.57 8.24 18.45
CA HIS A 50 9.79 9.57 17.86
C HIS A 50 8.82 9.89 16.73
N PHE A 51 8.32 8.86 16.05
CA PHE A 51 7.49 8.99 14.85
C PHE A 51 6.15 8.26 14.99
N ASP A 52 5.11 8.91 14.51
CA ASP A 52 3.76 8.37 14.40
C ASP A 52 3.67 7.42 13.20
N ARG A 53 4.46 7.68 12.15
CA ARG A 53 4.55 6.85 10.95
C ARG A 53 5.98 6.71 10.45
N ILE A 54 6.30 5.52 9.97
CA ILE A 54 7.58 5.19 9.32
C ILE A 54 7.26 4.68 7.92
N VAL A 55 7.81 5.32 6.90
CA VAL A 55 7.65 4.93 5.49
C VAL A 55 9.01 4.50 4.97
N ILE A 56 9.13 3.28 4.50
CA ILE A 56 10.37 2.74 3.94
C ILE A 56 10.14 2.48 2.45
N LEU A 57 10.99 3.11 1.65
CA LEU A 57 10.90 3.12 0.19
C LEU A 57 12.14 2.45 -0.39
N CYS A 58 11.91 1.33 -1.07
CA CYS A 58 12.96 0.60 -1.79
C CYS A 58 12.76 0.74 -3.30
N VAL A 59 13.81 0.51 -4.09
CA VAL A 59 13.69 0.62 -5.57
C VAL A 59 13.08 -0.61 -6.23
N GLN A 60 13.13 -1.78 -5.58
CA GLN A 60 12.68 -3.07 -6.14
C GLN A 60 11.90 -3.89 -5.11
N ASN A 61 10.98 -4.75 -5.58
CA ASN A 61 10.19 -5.66 -4.74
C ASN A 61 11.08 -6.60 -3.90
N LYS A 62 12.20 -7.09 -4.46
CA LYS A 62 13.14 -7.95 -3.72
C LYS A 62 13.76 -7.24 -2.50
N LEU A 63 13.99 -5.93 -2.61
CA LEU A 63 14.51 -5.11 -1.51
C LEU A 63 13.43 -4.84 -0.46
N VAL A 64 12.18 -4.62 -0.89
CA VAL A 64 11.01 -4.58 0.00
C VAL A 64 10.91 -5.88 0.80
N GLU A 65 10.97 -7.04 0.15
CA GLU A 65 10.94 -8.35 0.83
C GLU A 65 12.15 -8.56 1.75
N GLY A 66 13.34 -8.12 1.34
CA GLY A 66 14.55 -8.13 2.17
C GLY A 66 14.37 -7.31 3.45
N MET A 67 13.93 -6.07 3.31
CA MET A 67 13.68 -5.18 4.45
C MET A 67 12.57 -5.70 5.35
N ASN A 68 11.48 -6.25 4.79
CA ASN A 68 10.42 -6.86 5.60
C ASN A 68 10.95 -8.01 6.46
N ARG A 69 11.79 -8.89 5.89
CA ARG A 69 12.43 -9.97 6.65
C ARG A 69 13.34 -9.47 7.75
N GLU A 70 14.06 -8.37 7.54
CA GLU A 70 14.84 -7.74 8.61
C GLU A 70 13.95 -7.19 9.72
N ILE A 71 12.84 -6.53 9.39
CA ILE A 71 11.88 -6.02 10.37
C ILE A 71 11.25 -7.18 11.17
N GLU A 72 10.80 -8.24 10.50
CA GLU A 72 10.15 -9.40 11.13
C GLU A 72 11.02 -10.09 12.19
N GLN A 73 12.35 -10.06 12.05
CA GLN A 73 13.26 -10.57 13.08
C GLN A 73 13.10 -9.85 14.43
N PHE A 74 12.68 -8.59 14.42
CA PHE A 74 12.57 -7.76 15.62
C PHE A 74 11.14 -7.57 16.10
N VAL A 75 10.12 -7.73 15.25
CA VAL A 75 8.72 -7.43 15.59
C VAL A 75 8.21 -8.19 16.82
N ASN A 76 8.64 -9.44 17.01
CA ASN A 76 8.20 -10.28 18.12
C ASN A 76 9.16 -10.27 19.31
N THR A 77 10.17 -9.40 19.32
CA THR A 77 11.10 -9.30 20.46
C THR A 77 10.46 -8.53 21.62
N LYS A 78 10.99 -8.72 22.83
CA LYS A 78 10.55 -7.99 24.03
C LYS A 78 10.74 -6.47 23.95
N HIS A 79 11.62 -6.02 23.05
CA HIS A 79 11.97 -4.61 22.88
C HIS A 79 11.15 -3.94 21.77
N SER A 80 10.38 -4.71 20.99
CA SER A 80 9.56 -4.17 19.93
C SER A 80 8.44 -3.29 20.48
N LEU A 81 8.28 -2.12 19.87
CA LEU A 81 7.21 -1.16 20.13
C LEU A 81 6.10 -1.23 19.07
N ILE A 82 6.21 -2.16 18.13
CA ILE A 82 5.24 -2.41 17.07
C ILE A 82 4.93 -3.90 16.98
N LYS A 83 3.78 -4.23 16.41
CA LYS A 83 3.36 -5.61 16.11
C LYS A 83 3.31 -5.82 14.61
N SER A 84 3.23 -7.07 14.17
CA SER A 84 3.06 -7.41 12.75
C SER A 84 1.82 -6.76 12.14
N THR A 85 0.78 -6.52 12.94
CA THR A 85 -0.45 -5.84 12.53
C THR A 85 -0.27 -4.36 12.19
N ASP A 86 0.83 -3.76 12.66
CA ASP A 86 1.15 -2.34 12.46
C ASP A 86 1.96 -2.11 11.16
N ILE A 87 2.40 -3.20 10.53
CA ILE A 87 3.19 -3.18 9.30
C ILE A 87 2.27 -3.46 8.12
N LEU A 88 2.48 -2.71 7.03
CA LEU A 88 1.82 -2.96 5.75
C LEU A 88 2.82 -2.84 4.61
N ILE A 89 2.92 -3.92 3.86
CA ILE A 89 3.63 -3.96 2.58
C ILE A 89 2.63 -3.54 1.50
N ILE A 90 2.93 -2.47 0.76
CA ILE A 90 2.08 -2.00 -0.32
C ILE A 90 2.61 -2.52 -1.65
N GLU A 91 1.98 -3.58 -2.12
CA GLU A 91 2.38 -4.31 -3.32
C GLU A 91 1.66 -3.78 -4.57
N LYS A 92 1.98 -4.36 -5.74
CA LYS A 92 1.20 -4.11 -6.95
C LYS A 92 -0.19 -4.72 -6.77
N ASN A 93 -1.21 -4.09 -7.34
CA ASN A 93 -2.59 -4.51 -7.09
C ASN A 93 -2.86 -5.93 -7.66
N ALA A 94 -2.21 -6.29 -8.77
CA ALA A 94 -2.20 -7.64 -9.32
C ALA A 94 -1.63 -8.69 -8.35
N ASP A 95 -0.56 -8.35 -7.62
CA ASP A 95 0.05 -9.26 -6.63
C ASP A 95 -0.87 -9.41 -5.41
N VAL A 96 -1.49 -8.31 -4.97
CA VAL A 96 -2.47 -8.33 -3.87
C VAL A 96 -3.66 -9.23 -4.20
N ILE A 97 -4.26 -9.09 -5.39
CA ILE A 97 -5.42 -9.92 -5.76
C ILE A 97 -5.02 -11.39 -5.93
N LYS A 98 -3.82 -11.67 -6.45
CA LYS A 98 -3.31 -13.03 -6.59
C LYS A 98 -3.20 -13.72 -5.23
N LYS A 99 -2.57 -13.06 -4.25
CA LYS A 99 -2.50 -13.56 -2.87
C LYS A 99 -3.88 -13.74 -2.26
N ALA A 100 -4.80 -12.79 -2.49
CA ALA A 100 -6.15 -12.85 -1.95
C ALA A 100 -6.99 -14.00 -2.52
N ILE A 101 -6.73 -14.40 -3.76
CA ILE A 101 -7.32 -15.59 -4.40
C ILE A 101 -6.70 -16.86 -3.81
N GLU A 102 -5.37 -16.92 -3.74
CA GLU A 102 -4.63 -18.10 -3.25
C GLU A 102 -4.95 -18.43 -1.78
N ASN A 103 -5.11 -17.42 -0.93
CA ASN A 103 -5.43 -17.60 0.48
C ASN A 103 -6.94 -17.61 0.80
N GLY A 104 -7.80 -17.51 -0.22
CA GLY A 104 -9.26 -17.53 -0.09
C GLY A 104 -9.89 -16.28 0.53
N SER A 105 -9.12 -15.25 0.88
CA SER A 105 -9.64 -14.03 1.53
C SER A 105 -10.59 -13.22 0.65
N PHE A 106 -10.44 -13.28 -0.68
CA PHE A 106 -11.40 -12.62 -1.57
C PHE A 106 -12.75 -13.35 -1.61
N GLN A 107 -12.74 -14.68 -1.51
CA GLN A 107 -13.98 -15.45 -1.38
C GLN A 107 -14.68 -15.11 -0.07
N GLU A 108 -13.94 -15.01 1.03
CA GLU A 108 -14.47 -14.54 2.32
C GLU A 108 -15.10 -13.14 2.21
N LEU A 109 -14.51 -12.24 1.42
CA LEU A 109 -15.10 -10.93 1.13
C LEU A 109 -16.43 -11.07 0.38
N ILE A 110 -16.49 -11.88 -0.67
CA ILE A 110 -17.73 -12.14 -1.43
C ILE A 110 -18.83 -12.66 -0.50
N ASP A 111 -18.53 -13.64 0.34
CA ASP A 111 -19.49 -14.25 1.26
C ASP A 111 -20.00 -13.21 2.28
N GLN A 112 -19.11 -12.32 2.76
CA GLN A 112 -19.51 -11.19 3.61
C GLN A 112 -20.39 -10.17 2.88
N LEU A 113 -20.16 -9.92 1.58
CA LEU A 113 -21.03 -9.03 0.79
C LEU A 113 -22.45 -9.60 0.75
N GLU A 114 -22.60 -10.89 0.43
CA GLU A 114 -23.90 -11.56 0.35
C GLU A 114 -24.63 -11.61 1.68
N TYR A 115 -23.92 -12.00 2.74
CA TYR A 115 -24.48 -12.03 4.09
C TYR A 115 -25.01 -10.65 4.49
N ASN A 116 -24.21 -9.61 4.29
CA ASN A 116 -24.60 -8.25 4.64
C ASN A 116 -25.75 -7.72 3.78
N ILE A 117 -25.86 -8.12 2.51
CA ILE A 117 -27.04 -7.81 1.68
C ILE A 117 -28.29 -8.48 2.27
N GLY A 118 -28.22 -9.77 2.59
CA GLY A 118 -29.34 -10.52 3.15
C GLY A 118 -29.79 -10.04 4.54
N ALA A 119 -28.87 -9.45 5.30
CA ALA A 119 -29.16 -8.86 6.62
C ALA A 119 -29.75 -7.44 6.54
N LEU A 120 -29.86 -6.83 5.36
CA LEU A 120 -30.52 -5.54 5.22
C LEU A 120 -32.05 -5.70 5.28
N PRO A 121 -32.77 -4.79 5.96
CA PRO A 121 -34.23 -4.79 5.96
C PRO A 121 -34.75 -4.61 4.53
N ASN A 122 -35.90 -5.24 4.23
CA ASN A 122 -36.62 -5.47 2.95
C ASN A 122 -36.83 -4.27 1.98
N ASN A 123 -35.86 -3.37 1.88
CA ASN A 123 -35.80 -2.30 0.91
C ASN A 123 -35.14 -2.80 -0.37
N ASN A 124 -35.21 -1.98 -1.43
CA ASN A 124 -34.71 -2.26 -2.77
C ASN A 124 -33.19 -2.53 -2.79
N VAL A 125 -32.78 -3.77 -2.45
CA VAL A 125 -31.39 -4.26 -2.47
C VAL A 125 -30.96 -4.76 -3.84
N ARG A 126 -31.81 -4.63 -4.87
CA ARG A 126 -31.56 -5.13 -6.23
C ARG A 126 -30.21 -4.65 -6.79
N ASP A 127 -29.88 -3.38 -6.60
CA ASP A 127 -28.62 -2.80 -7.07
C ASP A 127 -27.40 -3.40 -6.35
N LEU A 128 -27.53 -3.72 -5.06
CA LEU A 128 -26.47 -4.36 -4.28
C LEU A 128 -26.30 -5.83 -4.68
N THR A 129 -27.40 -6.56 -4.86
CA THR A 129 -27.38 -7.94 -5.36
C THR A 129 -26.76 -8.00 -6.76
N TYR A 130 -27.13 -7.07 -7.64
CA TYR A 130 -26.54 -6.96 -8.98
C TYR A 130 -25.03 -6.66 -8.90
N GLY A 131 -24.63 -5.70 -8.06
CA GLY A 131 -23.22 -5.36 -7.84
C GLY A 131 -22.41 -6.55 -7.31
N CYS A 132 -22.95 -7.30 -6.35
CA CYS A 132 -22.32 -8.50 -5.80
C CYS A 132 -22.16 -9.61 -6.86
N ASN A 133 -23.20 -9.88 -7.66
CA ASN A 133 -23.13 -10.85 -8.74
C ASN A 133 -22.11 -10.47 -9.81
N ARG A 134 -21.99 -9.17 -10.10
CA ARG A 134 -20.97 -8.65 -11.01
C ARG A 134 -19.55 -8.87 -10.46
N ILE A 135 -19.32 -8.58 -9.18
CA ILE A 135 -18.04 -8.87 -8.50
C ILE A 135 -17.72 -10.36 -8.59
N LYS A 136 -18.68 -11.26 -8.30
CA LYS A 136 -18.50 -12.71 -8.41
C LYS A 136 -18.05 -13.13 -9.81
N LYS A 137 -18.74 -12.64 -10.84
CA LYS A 137 -18.42 -12.95 -12.24
C LYS A 137 -17.01 -12.47 -12.61
N THR A 138 -16.67 -11.24 -12.24
CA THR A 138 -15.34 -10.68 -12.53
C THR A 138 -14.24 -11.43 -11.74
N PHE A 139 -14.51 -11.79 -10.49
CA PHE A 139 -13.61 -12.57 -9.64
C PHE A 139 -13.30 -13.95 -10.23
N GLU A 140 -14.31 -14.71 -10.66
CA GLU A 140 -14.09 -16.00 -11.31
C GLU A 140 -13.28 -15.86 -12.61
N GLY A 141 -13.48 -14.77 -13.36
CA GLY A 141 -12.65 -14.43 -14.51
C GLY A 141 -11.18 -14.22 -14.16
N VAL A 142 -10.89 -13.41 -13.14
CA VAL A 142 -9.51 -13.15 -12.67
C VAL A 142 -8.87 -14.44 -12.14
N LYS A 143 -9.61 -15.22 -11.33
CA LYS A 143 -9.16 -16.48 -10.76
C LYS A 143 -8.75 -17.47 -11.87
N ASN A 144 -9.57 -17.63 -12.90
CA ASN A 144 -9.26 -18.51 -14.03
C ASN A 144 -8.01 -18.05 -14.81
N LEU A 145 -7.82 -16.75 -15.01
CA LEU A 145 -6.62 -16.20 -15.64
C LEU A 145 -5.36 -16.51 -14.82
N ILE A 146 -5.42 -16.32 -13.50
CA ILE A 146 -4.30 -16.62 -12.60
C ILE A 146 -3.99 -18.12 -12.57
N CYS A 147 -5.01 -18.98 -12.51
CA CYS A 147 -4.84 -20.42 -12.59
C CYS A 147 -4.20 -20.86 -13.93
N THR A 148 -4.58 -20.20 -15.04
CA THR A 148 -4.04 -20.48 -16.37
C THR A 148 -2.61 -19.99 -16.53
N GLN A 149 -2.24 -18.88 -15.88
CA GLN A 149 -0.88 -18.37 -15.87
C GLN A 149 0.09 -19.39 -15.23
N GLY A 150 -0.32 -20.05 -14.14
CA GLY A 150 0.54 -20.99 -13.41
C GLY A 150 1.89 -20.37 -13.04
N ASN A 151 2.99 -21.09 -13.32
CA ASN A 151 4.36 -20.58 -13.18
C ASN A 151 4.93 -19.94 -14.46
N ASN A 152 4.13 -19.85 -15.53
CA ASN A 152 4.58 -19.28 -16.80
C ASN A 152 4.46 -17.75 -16.75
N ASN A 153 5.59 -17.06 -16.76
CA ASN A 153 5.68 -15.61 -16.86
C ASN A 153 5.37 -15.12 -18.28
N ASN A 154 4.18 -15.43 -18.80
CA ASN A 154 3.71 -14.87 -20.06
C ASN A 154 3.24 -13.42 -19.84
N GLU A 155 3.89 -12.49 -20.54
CA GLU A 155 3.61 -11.05 -20.46
C GLU A 155 2.17 -10.72 -20.90
N LEU A 156 1.65 -11.40 -21.93
CA LEU A 156 0.28 -11.20 -22.41
C LEU A 156 -0.76 -11.55 -21.33
N ILE A 157 -0.57 -12.69 -20.65
CA ILE A 157 -1.46 -13.12 -19.57
C ILE A 157 -1.34 -12.18 -18.37
N SER A 158 -0.13 -11.68 -18.09
CA SER A 158 0.11 -10.71 -17.01
C SER A 158 -0.63 -9.38 -17.25
N ASN A 159 -0.66 -8.91 -18.50
CA ASN A 159 -1.42 -7.72 -18.90
C ASN A 159 -2.93 -7.96 -18.78
N GLN A 160 -3.43 -9.12 -19.23
CA GLN A 160 -4.84 -9.51 -19.07
C GLN A 160 -5.27 -9.58 -17.60
N ILE A 161 -4.42 -10.14 -16.73
CA ILE A 161 -4.67 -10.17 -15.28
C ILE A 161 -4.74 -8.75 -14.73
N THR A 162 -3.82 -7.87 -15.12
CA THR A 162 -3.81 -6.47 -14.67
C THR A 162 -5.08 -5.73 -15.08
N GLU A 163 -5.56 -5.92 -16.32
CA GLU A 163 -6.82 -5.34 -16.79
C GLU A 163 -8.05 -5.90 -16.06
N ALA A 164 -8.11 -7.23 -15.89
CA ALA A 164 -9.20 -7.89 -15.20
C ALA A 164 -9.26 -7.50 -13.71
N GLU A 165 -8.10 -7.38 -13.07
CA GLU A 165 -7.93 -6.89 -11.70
C GLU A 165 -8.41 -5.44 -11.57
N PHE A 166 -8.08 -4.57 -12.53
CA PHE A 166 -8.57 -3.20 -12.55
C PHE A 166 -10.11 -3.15 -12.64
N ARG A 167 -10.72 -3.99 -13.48
CA ARG A 167 -12.19 -4.13 -13.54
C ARG A 167 -12.77 -4.61 -12.21
N LEU A 168 -12.15 -5.61 -11.58
CA LEU A 168 -12.59 -6.16 -10.30
C LEU A 168 -12.57 -5.08 -9.20
N ARG A 169 -11.50 -4.31 -9.10
CA ARG A 169 -11.41 -3.18 -8.16
C ARG A 169 -12.51 -2.15 -8.37
N ASN A 170 -12.79 -1.81 -9.63
CA ASN A 170 -13.87 -0.87 -9.95
C ASN A 170 -15.24 -1.43 -9.55
N ASP A 171 -15.49 -2.72 -9.77
CA ASP A 171 -16.74 -3.37 -9.35
C ASP A 171 -16.89 -3.35 -7.83
N VAL A 172 -15.81 -3.64 -7.08
CA VAL A 172 -15.78 -3.56 -5.60
C VAL A 172 -16.01 -2.11 -5.12
N ARG A 173 -15.33 -1.13 -5.71
CA ARG A 173 -15.51 0.29 -5.38
C ARG A 173 -16.96 0.72 -5.61
N ASN A 174 -17.53 0.40 -6.76
CA ASN A 174 -18.90 0.73 -7.11
C ASN A 174 -19.90 0.10 -6.13
N PHE A 175 -19.68 -1.16 -5.75
CA PHE A 175 -20.50 -1.82 -4.73
C PHE A 175 -20.50 -1.05 -3.41
N PHE A 176 -19.33 -0.66 -2.90
CA PHE A 176 -19.25 0.09 -1.64
C PHE A 176 -19.86 1.49 -1.73
N GLU A 177 -19.79 2.16 -2.88
CA GLU A 177 -20.49 3.44 -3.09
C GLU A 177 -22.01 3.27 -3.07
N VAL A 178 -22.55 2.25 -3.73
CA VAL A 178 -23.99 1.91 -3.68
C VAL A 178 -24.40 1.53 -2.25
N TYR A 179 -23.58 0.75 -1.56
CA TYR A 179 -23.83 0.34 -0.17
C TYR A 179 -23.87 1.53 0.79
N LYS A 180 -22.91 2.45 0.70
CA LYS A 180 -22.90 3.71 1.46
C LYS A 180 -24.17 4.52 1.17
N LYS A 181 -24.57 4.65 -0.11
CA LYS A 181 -25.77 5.39 -0.51
C LYS A 181 -27.04 4.77 0.08
N HIS A 182 -27.17 3.44 0.00
CA HIS A 182 -28.30 2.70 0.56
C HIS A 182 -28.42 2.91 2.08
N LEU A 183 -27.31 2.82 2.81
CA LEU A 183 -27.32 3.04 4.27
C LEU A 183 -27.64 4.48 4.67
N LYS A 184 -27.17 5.48 3.89
CA LYS A 184 -27.53 6.89 4.10
C LYS A 184 -29.04 7.11 3.95
N GLN A 185 -29.66 6.46 2.97
CA GLN A 185 -31.09 6.55 2.70
C GLN A 185 -31.95 5.80 3.73
N THR A 186 -31.51 4.63 4.19
CA THR A 186 -32.35 3.72 4.99
C THR A 186 -32.15 3.83 6.50
N LYS A 187 -30.92 4.12 6.97
CA LYS A 187 -30.59 4.16 8.40
C LYS A 187 -30.33 5.57 8.93
N ASN A 188 -30.57 6.60 8.11
CA ASN A 188 -30.33 8.01 8.42
C ASN A 188 -28.92 8.28 9.00
N ARG A 189 -27.93 7.45 8.60
CA ARG A 189 -26.54 7.56 9.06
C ARG A 189 -25.80 8.56 8.20
N LYS A 190 -25.44 9.70 8.80
CA LYS A 190 -24.83 10.83 8.08
C LYS A 190 -23.38 10.55 7.63
N ASN A 191 -22.60 9.82 8.43
CA ASN A 191 -21.20 9.50 8.12
C ASN A 191 -20.93 8.00 8.14
N ILE A 192 -20.65 7.44 6.96
CA ILE A 192 -20.17 6.07 6.78
C ILE A 192 -18.71 6.19 6.35
N ASP A 193 -17.81 6.05 7.31
CA ASP A 193 -16.37 6.14 7.09
C ASP A 193 -15.77 4.75 6.81
N ILE A 194 -14.45 4.73 6.59
CA ILE A 194 -13.76 3.47 6.34
C ILE A 194 -13.77 2.54 7.56
N ASN A 195 -13.72 3.09 8.78
CA ASN A 195 -13.75 2.29 10.01
C ASN A 195 -15.05 1.49 10.13
N TYR A 196 -16.17 2.10 9.77
CA TYR A 196 -17.46 1.43 9.72
C TYR A 196 -17.46 0.28 8.73
N LEU A 197 -16.92 0.49 7.52
CA LEU A 197 -16.86 -0.55 6.50
C LEU A 197 -15.95 -1.70 6.91
N LEU A 198 -14.78 -1.43 7.48
CA LEU A 198 -13.87 -2.48 7.95
C LEU A 198 -14.42 -3.26 9.15
N LYS A 199 -15.31 -2.65 9.95
CA LYS A 199 -16.04 -3.35 11.01
C LYS A 199 -17.14 -4.26 10.46
N THR A 200 -17.78 -3.84 9.37
CA THR A 200 -18.89 -4.57 8.74
C THR A 200 -18.39 -5.66 7.78
N PHE A 201 -17.27 -5.40 7.11
CA PHE A 201 -16.61 -6.25 6.12
C PHE A 201 -15.14 -6.43 6.48
N PRO A 202 -14.80 -7.15 7.57
CA PRO A 202 -13.41 -7.35 7.96
C PRO A 202 -12.57 -8.08 6.89
N ALA A 203 -13.18 -8.89 6.02
CA ALA A 203 -12.48 -9.53 4.91
C ALA A 203 -11.97 -8.53 3.86
N LEU A 204 -12.52 -7.30 3.83
CA LEU A 204 -12.03 -6.24 2.94
C LEU A 204 -10.55 -5.91 3.21
N ALA A 205 -10.14 -5.87 4.48
CA ALA A 205 -8.75 -5.63 4.86
C ALA A 205 -7.82 -6.82 4.56
N LYS A 206 -8.38 -8.02 4.42
CA LYS A 206 -7.61 -9.22 4.05
C LYS A 206 -7.40 -9.27 2.53
N ALA A 207 -8.47 -9.01 1.77
CA ALA A 207 -8.45 -9.01 0.31
C ALA A 207 -7.73 -7.79 -0.28
N TYR A 208 -7.85 -6.62 0.37
CA TYR A 208 -7.20 -5.38 -0.04
C TYR A 208 -6.52 -4.69 1.16
N PRO A 209 -5.35 -5.16 1.61
CA PRO A 209 -4.68 -4.66 2.82
C PRO A 209 -4.44 -3.15 2.84
N GLN A 210 -4.24 -2.54 1.69
CA GLN A 210 -4.02 -1.10 1.55
C GLN A 210 -5.21 -0.23 2.00
N VAL A 211 -6.40 -0.81 2.16
CA VAL A 211 -7.57 -0.11 2.70
C VAL A 211 -7.36 0.38 4.14
N ASP A 212 -6.54 -0.35 4.91
CA ASP A 212 -6.30 -0.12 6.34
C ASP A 212 -5.02 0.69 6.59
N TYR A 213 -4.42 1.29 5.55
CA TYR A 213 -3.11 1.96 5.65
C TYR A 213 -3.03 3.02 6.75
N LYS A 214 -4.15 3.73 7.04
CA LYS A 214 -4.17 4.79 8.07
C LYS A 214 -3.85 4.26 9.46
N ARG A 215 -4.22 3.02 9.76
CA ARG A 215 -3.96 2.36 11.05
C ARG A 215 -2.56 1.76 11.14
N LYS A 216 -1.83 1.74 10.02
CA LYS A 216 -0.50 1.15 9.94
C LYS A 216 0.54 2.20 10.31
N ARG A 217 1.47 1.74 11.14
CA ARG A 217 2.58 2.53 11.63
C ARG A 217 3.76 2.48 10.68
N VAL A 218 4.01 1.31 10.09
CA VAL A 218 5.09 1.08 9.14
C VAL A 218 4.51 0.77 7.77
N LEU A 219 4.88 1.57 6.78
CA LEU A 219 4.51 1.34 5.38
C LEU A 219 5.79 1.01 4.60
N LEU A 220 5.80 -0.14 3.95
CA LEU A 220 6.93 -0.60 3.15
C LEU A 220 6.48 -0.78 1.70
N MET A 221 7.13 -0.11 0.77
CA MET A 221 6.72 -0.16 -0.64
C MET A 221 7.86 0.23 -1.58
N THR A 222 7.62 0.08 -2.88
CA THR A 222 8.56 0.60 -3.86
C THR A 222 8.40 2.10 -4.07
N VAL A 223 9.49 2.77 -4.44
CA VAL A 223 9.47 4.19 -4.85
C VAL A 223 8.45 4.41 -5.98
N HIS A 224 8.42 3.51 -6.96
CA HIS A 224 7.45 3.54 -8.07
C HIS A 224 6.01 3.53 -7.57
N LYS A 225 5.66 2.63 -6.63
CA LYS A 225 4.32 2.57 -6.05
C LYS A 225 3.94 3.85 -5.31
N ALA A 226 4.87 4.42 -4.55
CA ALA A 226 4.65 5.67 -3.82
C ALA A 226 4.41 6.87 -4.77
N MET A 227 5.14 6.93 -5.88
CA MET A 227 5.06 8.00 -6.87
C MET A 227 3.82 7.89 -7.78
N TYR A 228 3.45 6.68 -8.19
CA TYR A 228 2.20 6.45 -8.91
C TYR A 228 0.99 6.60 -8.02
N GLY A 229 1.13 6.43 -6.71
CA GLY A 229 0.06 6.55 -5.73
C GLY A 229 -0.61 5.22 -5.39
N ILE A 230 -1.09 5.16 -4.15
CA ILE A 230 -1.71 3.99 -3.53
C ILE A 230 -3.22 4.10 -3.75
N ASP A 231 -3.84 3.04 -4.25
CA ASP A 231 -5.29 2.93 -4.43
C ASP A 231 -5.89 2.05 -3.31
N PRO A 232 -6.53 2.65 -2.28
CA PRO A 232 -7.12 1.92 -1.16
C PRO A 232 -8.46 1.26 -1.49
N ILE A 233 -8.89 1.30 -2.76
CA ILE A 233 -10.19 0.86 -3.27
C ILE A 233 -11.33 1.79 -2.87
N VAL A 234 -11.57 1.97 -1.57
CA VAL A 234 -12.81 2.57 -1.05
C VAL A 234 -12.69 4.07 -0.76
N THR A 235 -11.46 4.59 -0.76
CA THR A 235 -11.16 6.02 -0.62
C THR A 235 -10.41 6.52 -1.84
N GLU A 236 -10.23 7.84 -1.91
CA GLU A 236 -9.39 8.45 -2.95
C GLU A 236 -7.97 7.92 -2.93
N LYS A 237 -7.34 7.98 -4.09
CA LYS A 237 -5.95 7.61 -4.31
C LYS A 237 -5.05 8.51 -3.46
N ILE A 238 -4.09 7.89 -2.80
CA ILE A 238 -3.17 8.54 -1.85
C ILE A 238 -1.82 8.66 -2.53
N SER A 239 -1.19 9.81 -2.41
CA SER A 239 0.21 9.96 -2.79
C SER A 239 1.08 10.18 -1.55
N LEU A 240 2.40 10.16 -1.72
CA LEU A 240 3.34 10.29 -0.61
C LEU A 240 3.07 11.53 0.25
N HIS A 241 2.65 12.67 -0.34
CA HIS A 241 2.33 13.89 0.41
C HIS A 241 1.14 13.72 1.36
N ASN A 242 0.18 12.86 1.01
CA ASN A 242 -0.98 12.55 1.85
C ASN A 242 -0.61 11.61 3.00
N ILE A 243 0.51 10.89 2.91
CA ILE A 243 0.98 9.98 3.97
C ILE A 243 1.72 10.76 5.06
N THR A 244 2.42 11.82 4.66
CA THR A 244 3.19 12.74 5.51
C THR A 244 2.32 13.92 5.99
N GLU A 245 1.10 13.65 6.49
CA GLU A 245 0.15 14.69 6.91
C GLU A 245 0.78 15.66 7.94
N LYS A 246 0.37 16.94 7.92
CA LYS A 246 0.98 18.01 8.73
C LYS A 246 1.04 17.73 10.24
N ASP A 247 0.13 16.90 10.75
CA ASP A 247 0.01 16.61 12.18
C ASP A 247 0.68 15.28 12.59
N GLN A 248 1.35 14.59 11.67
CA GLN A 248 2.03 13.32 11.93
C GLN A 248 3.54 13.44 11.77
N ARG A 249 4.30 13.13 12.84
CA ARG A 249 5.76 13.00 12.75
C ARG A 249 6.08 11.75 11.94
N THR A 250 6.51 11.97 10.70
CA THR A 250 6.75 10.90 9.74
C THR A 250 8.23 10.78 9.41
N LEU A 251 8.80 9.58 9.57
CA LEU A 251 10.12 9.23 9.06
C LEU A 251 9.97 8.60 7.69
N VAL A 252 10.65 9.14 6.68
CA VAL A 252 10.72 8.55 5.33
C VAL A 252 12.15 8.07 5.08
N LEU A 253 12.33 6.77 4.89
CA LEU A 253 13.61 6.13 4.62
C LEU A 253 13.67 5.72 3.15
N PHE A 254 14.68 6.22 2.43
CA PHE A 254 15.00 5.78 1.08
C PHE A 254 16.16 4.80 1.13
N ASP A 255 15.90 3.55 0.78
CA ASP A 255 16.96 2.57 0.52
C ASP A 255 17.46 2.76 -0.92
N GLU A 256 18.79 2.72 -1.09
CA GLU A 256 19.47 3.04 -2.36
C GLU A 256 19.02 4.42 -2.92
N SER A 257 19.28 5.48 -2.14
CA SER A 257 18.75 6.84 -2.40
C SER A 257 19.09 7.41 -3.78
N ASP A 258 20.25 7.06 -4.34
CA ASP A 258 20.67 7.43 -5.70
C ASP A 258 19.75 6.79 -6.76
N GLN A 259 19.47 5.49 -6.62
CA GLN A 259 18.56 4.76 -7.50
C GLN A 259 17.11 5.21 -7.28
N ALA A 260 16.74 5.51 -6.04
CA ALA A 260 15.43 6.06 -5.71
C ALA A 260 15.19 7.40 -6.42
N ALA A 261 16.19 8.30 -6.44
CA ALA A 261 16.11 9.58 -7.14
C ALA A 261 15.91 9.39 -8.66
N ILE A 262 16.64 8.44 -9.27
CA ILE A 262 16.47 8.10 -10.70
C ILE A 262 15.06 7.57 -10.97
N ALA A 263 14.58 6.65 -10.12
CA ALA A 263 13.24 6.07 -10.26
C ALA A 263 12.15 7.15 -10.16
N MET A 264 12.24 8.05 -9.19
CA MET A 264 11.30 9.18 -9.05
C MET A 264 11.30 10.07 -10.29
N ARG A 265 12.49 10.45 -10.77
CA ARG A 265 12.63 11.30 -11.97
C ARG A 265 11.96 10.64 -13.17
N ASN A 266 12.22 9.36 -13.41
CA ASN A 266 11.64 8.65 -14.55
C ASN A 266 10.11 8.57 -14.43
N THR A 267 9.57 8.28 -13.25
CA THR A 267 8.12 8.29 -13.03
C THR A 267 7.48 9.67 -13.24
N ILE A 268 8.14 10.76 -12.83
CA ILE A 268 7.67 12.12 -13.10
C ILE A 268 7.61 12.38 -14.60
N ILE A 269 8.63 11.96 -15.35
CA ILE A 269 8.69 12.11 -16.81
C ILE A 269 7.58 11.28 -17.48
N GLU A 270 7.40 10.01 -17.10
CA GLU A 270 6.35 9.13 -17.61
C GLU A 270 4.96 9.74 -17.39
N GLN A 271 4.65 10.16 -16.16
CA GLN A 271 3.38 10.81 -15.84
C GLN A 271 3.18 12.11 -16.63
N ALA A 272 4.24 12.89 -16.86
CA ALA A 272 4.17 14.09 -17.68
C ALA A 272 3.85 13.76 -19.15
N ILE A 273 4.47 12.71 -19.70
CA ILE A 273 4.21 12.22 -21.06
C ILE A 273 2.76 11.72 -21.18
N GLU A 274 2.30 10.86 -20.27
CA GLU A 274 0.93 10.33 -20.27
C GLU A 274 -0.12 11.45 -20.17
N ASN A 275 0.11 12.42 -19.28
CA ASN A 275 -0.76 13.59 -19.16
C ASN A 275 -0.78 14.46 -20.42
N SER A 276 0.32 14.48 -21.17
CA SER A 276 0.46 15.22 -22.43
C SER A 276 -0.06 14.43 -23.64
N GLY A 277 -0.13 13.10 -23.57
CA GLY A 277 -0.46 12.19 -24.68
C GLY A 277 -1.93 11.76 -24.79
N GLY A 278 -2.80 12.11 -23.82
CA GLY A 278 -4.24 11.78 -23.83
C GLY A 278 -5.12 12.80 -24.57
N ASN A 279 -6.44 12.81 -24.30
CA ASN A 279 -7.42 13.81 -24.80
C ASN A 279 -7.06 15.30 -24.53
N LYS A 280 -5.92 15.56 -23.87
CA LYS A 280 -5.32 16.86 -23.59
C LYS A 280 -4.11 17.19 -24.48
N CYS A 281 -3.75 16.38 -25.49
CA CYS A 281 -2.70 16.67 -26.47
C CYS A 281 -2.77 18.09 -27.08
N PHE A 282 -3.96 18.71 -27.08
CA PHE A 282 -4.19 20.06 -27.59
C PHE A 282 -4.74 21.04 -26.53
N ALA A 283 -4.88 20.61 -25.27
CA ALA A 283 -5.48 21.40 -24.21
C ALA A 283 -4.42 21.94 -23.26
N LYS A 284 -3.84 23.08 -23.67
CA LYS A 284 -2.90 23.97 -22.95
C LYS A 284 -1.43 23.57 -23.07
N GLY A 285 -0.71 24.42 -23.78
CA GLY A 285 0.73 24.40 -23.90
C GLY A 285 1.43 24.33 -22.55
N TYR A 286 2.60 23.71 -22.60
CA TYR A 286 3.58 23.60 -21.54
C TYR A 286 3.80 24.95 -20.84
N ASN A 287 3.27 25.10 -19.62
CA ASN A 287 3.65 26.18 -18.69
C ASN A 287 4.54 25.60 -17.59
N GLY A 288 5.63 24.96 -17.99
CA GLY A 288 6.71 24.58 -17.09
C GLY A 288 7.57 25.79 -16.76
N TYR A 289 7.16 26.60 -15.78
CA TYR A 289 8.07 27.52 -15.10
C TYR A 289 8.50 26.89 -13.77
N LEU A 290 9.77 26.49 -13.68
CA LEU A 290 10.46 26.31 -12.40
C LEU A 290 10.70 27.70 -11.81
N GLN A 291 9.83 28.14 -10.91
CA GLN A 291 10.07 29.35 -10.13
C GLN A 291 10.87 28.95 -8.88
N TYR A 292 12.17 29.22 -8.89
CA TYR A 292 12.98 29.24 -7.68
C TYR A 292 12.51 30.43 -6.82
N LYS A 293 12.26 30.18 -5.53
CA LYS A 293 12.30 31.23 -4.50
C LYS A 293 13.63 31.13 -3.78
#